data_AF-A0A0C9W1W9-F1
#
_entry.id   AF-A0A0C9W1W9-F1
#
_cell.length_a   1.000
_cell.length_b   1.000
_cell.length_c   1.000
_cell.angle_alpha   90.00
_cell.angle_beta   90.00
_cell.angle_gamma   90.00
#
_symmetry.space_group_name_H-M   'P 1'
#
loop_
_entity.id
_entity.type
_entity.pdbx_description
1 polymer ?
#
loop_
_entity_poly.entity_id
_entity_poly.type
_entity_poly.pdbx_seq_one_letter_code
_entity_poly.pdbx_strand_id
1 'polypeptide(L)'
;LFSAKFHWELNLIEMYWGWTKTCIAAADGTFPTAKRLIPEILDSCPLKTICAFFRKTWRYMDAYRKGLNAKQAEFGVKKFRSHRAVGRSNDELGNNGEPSIKW
;
A
#
# COMPACT_ATOMS: atom_id res chain seq x y z
N LEU A 1 4.74 14.96 -11.42
CA LEU A 1 4.33 13.94 -10.41
C LEU A 1 2.81 13.87 -10.41
N PHE A 2 2.22 12.69 -10.64
CA PHE A 2 0.77 12.49 -10.59
C PHE A 2 0.32 12.41 -9.13
N SER A 3 -0.42 13.40 -8.66
CA SER A 3 -0.99 13.38 -7.30
C SER A 3 -2.29 12.58 -7.33
N ALA A 4 -2.21 11.31 -6.95
CA ALA A 4 -3.37 10.45 -6.84
C ALA A 4 -4.18 10.81 -5.58
N LYS A 5 -4.89 11.94 -5.62
CA LYS A 5 -5.73 12.45 -4.52
C LYS A 5 -6.72 11.42 -3.96
N PHE A 6 -7.09 10.41 -4.76
CA PHE A 6 -8.04 9.37 -4.39
C PHE A 6 -7.43 7.96 -4.32
N HIS A 7 -6.12 7.80 -4.53
CA HIS A 7 -5.44 6.51 -4.45
C HIS A 7 -4.23 6.64 -3.53
N TRP A 8 -4.52 6.63 -2.22
CA TRP A 8 -3.48 6.67 -1.18
C TRP A 8 -2.50 5.48 -1.31
N GLU A 9 -2.88 4.37 -1.96
CA GLU A 9 -1.98 3.24 -2.22
C GLU A 9 -0.89 3.55 -3.25
N LEU A 10 -1.02 4.67 -3.98
CA LEU A 10 0.01 5.17 -4.89
C LEU A 10 0.97 6.17 -4.24
N ASN A 11 0.68 6.62 -3.01
CA ASN A 11 1.49 7.62 -2.33
C ASN A 11 2.57 6.95 -1.45
N LEU A 12 3.83 7.11 -1.86
CA LEU A 12 4.97 6.53 -1.14
C LEU A 12 5.13 7.12 0.26
N ILE A 13 4.78 8.40 0.47
CA ILE A 13 4.91 9.04 1.77
C ILE A 13 3.95 8.42 2.80
N GLU A 14 2.76 8.01 2.36
CA GLU A 14 1.77 7.33 3.22
C GLU A 14 2.27 5.94 3.62
N MET A 15 2.90 5.20 2.71
CA MET A 15 3.51 3.91 3.04
C MET A 15 4.67 4.07 4.02
N TYR A 16 5.48 5.11 3.82
CA TYR A 16 6.60 5.42 4.67
C TYR A 16 6.15 5.76 6.10
N TRP A 17 5.20 6.69 6.24
CA TRP A 17 4.58 6.99 7.52
C TRP A 17 3.86 5.79 8.15
N GLY A 18 3.25 4.93 7.34
CA GLY A 18 2.67 3.67 7.79
C GLY A 18 3.70 2.78 8.48
N TRP A 19 4.86 2.58 7.85
CA TRP A 19 5.96 1.80 8.43
C TRP A 19 6.52 2.45 9.70
N THR A 20 6.75 3.77 9.69
CA THR A 20 7.21 4.52 10.87
C THR A 20 6.26 4.35 12.05
N LYS A 21 4.93 4.42 11.81
CA LYS A 21 3.92 4.19 12.84
C LYS A 21 4.00 2.77 13.41
N THR A 22 4.22 1.75 12.58
CA THR A 22 4.39 0.37 13.06
C THR A 22 5.63 0.22 13.96
N CYS A 23 6.73 0.88 13.63
CA CYS A 23 7.93 0.86 14.46
C CYS A 23 7.73 1.58 15.81
N ILE A 24 7.03 2.72 15.82
CA ILE A 24 6.72 3.47 17.05
C ILE A 24 5.70 2.74 17.91
N ALA A 25 4.75 2.03 17.30
CA ALA A 25 3.75 1.25 18.04
C ALA A 25 4.38 0.09 18.85
N ALA A 26 5.61 -0.31 18.54
CA ALA A 26 6.39 -1.26 19.33
C ALA A 26 7.10 -0.62 20.54
N ALA A 27 7.07 0.71 20.69
CA ALA A 27 7.63 1.45 21.82
C ALA A 27 6.58 1.70 22.92
N ASP A 28 6.95 2.47 23.94
CA ASP A 28 6.18 2.70 25.18
C ASP A 28 4.85 3.49 25.00
N GLY A 29 4.48 3.86 23.77
CA GLY A 29 3.23 4.56 23.47
C GLY A 29 3.15 6.01 23.96
N THR A 30 4.20 6.56 24.57
CA THR A 30 4.22 7.92 25.10
C THR A 30 4.69 8.94 24.06
N PHE A 31 4.05 10.13 24.06
CA PHE A 31 4.37 11.20 23.11
C PHE A 31 5.83 11.69 23.17
N PRO A 32 6.44 11.92 24.36
CA PRO A 32 7.83 12.35 24.44
C PRO A 32 8.81 11.34 23.83
N THR A 33 8.60 10.05 24.11
CA THR A 33 9.40 8.96 23.56
C THR A 33 9.22 8.85 22.05
N ALA A 34 7.98 8.93 21.55
CA ALA A 34 7.71 8.95 20.12
C ALA A 34 8.40 10.15 19.43
N LYS A 35 8.33 11.36 20.01
CA LYS A 35 8.97 12.56 19.46
C LYS A 35 10.49 12.40 19.31
N ARG A 36 11.14 11.71 20.24
CA ARG A 36 12.58 11.40 20.18
C ARG A 36 12.90 10.30 19.16
N LEU A 37 12.07 9.26 19.09
CA LEU A 37 12.32 8.08 18.25
C LEU A 37 11.97 8.31 16.77
N ILE A 38 11.03 9.21 16.46
CA ILE A 38 10.58 9.46 15.08
C ILE A 38 11.76 9.74 14.13
N PRO A 39 12.68 10.70 14.40
CA PRO A 39 13.83 10.95 13.54
C PRO A 39 14.72 9.72 13.34
N GLU A 40 15.07 9.03 14.44
CA GLU A 40 15.90 7.82 14.42
C GLU A 40 15.26 6.72 13.57
N ILE A 41 13.95 6.50 13.72
CA ILE A 41 13.20 5.49 12.96
C ILE A 41 13.14 5.86 11.48
N LEU A 42 12.88 7.12 11.16
CA LEU A 42 12.85 7.59 9.77
C LEU A 42 14.22 7.34 9.12
N ASP A 43 15.31 7.72 9.76
CA ASP A 43 16.66 7.50 9.23
C ASP A 43 17.04 6.00 9.16
N SER A 44 16.45 5.16 10.01
CA SER A 44 16.69 3.72 10.02
C SER A 44 15.98 2.93 8.90
N CYS A 45 15.14 3.57 8.08
CA CYS A 45 14.32 2.87 7.11
C CYS A 45 15.18 2.08 6.10
N PRO A 46 15.09 0.74 6.06
CA PRO A 46 15.93 -0.04 5.18
C PRO A 46 15.64 0.25 3.70
N LEU A 47 16.68 0.35 2.86
CA LEU A 47 16.52 0.51 1.42
C LEU A 47 15.62 -0.57 0.79
N LYS A 48 15.69 -1.80 1.31
CA LYS A 48 14.83 -2.91 0.90
C LYS A 48 13.34 -2.60 1.08
N THR A 49 12.99 -1.91 2.17
CA THR A 49 11.63 -1.47 2.49
C THR A 49 11.16 -0.39 1.52
N ILE A 50 12.00 0.62 1.26
CA ILE A 50 11.74 1.65 0.25
C ILE A 50 11.49 1.01 -1.13
N CYS A 51 12.38 0.11 -1.56
CA CYS A 51 12.21 -0.65 -2.81
C CYS A 51 10.95 -1.53 -2.82
N ALA A 52 10.47 -2.00 -1.67
CA ALA A 52 9.22 -2.75 -1.57
C ALA A 52 8.00 -1.83 -1.77
N PHE A 53 8.04 -0.58 -1.28
CA PHE A 53 6.99 0.41 -1.54
C PHE A 53 6.87 0.73 -3.02
N PHE A 54 7.97 1.01 -3.70
CA PHE A 54 7.96 1.22 -5.16
C PHE A 54 7.35 0.04 -5.93
N ARG A 55 7.73 -1.19 -5.56
CA ARG A 55 7.17 -2.40 -6.18
C ARG A 55 5.67 -2.56 -5.90
N LYS A 56 5.21 -2.21 -4.69
CA LYS A 56 3.77 -2.21 -4.35
C LYS A 56 3.03 -1.18 -5.21
N THR A 57 3.49 0.06 -5.25
CA THR A 57 2.92 1.13 -6.07
C THR A 57 2.85 0.74 -7.56
N TRP A 58 3.90 0.12 -8.10
CA TRP A 58 3.89 -0.32 -9.50
C TRP A 58 2.80 -1.37 -9.78
N ARG A 59 2.54 -2.30 -8.86
CA ARG A 59 1.45 -3.27 -9.03
C ARG A 59 0.07 -2.61 -8.98
N TYR A 60 -0.12 -1.63 -8.12
CA TYR A 60 -1.35 -0.82 -8.11
C TYR A 60 -1.50 -0.05 -9.42
N MET A 61 -0.44 0.58 -9.93
CA MET A 61 -0.45 1.25 -11.23
C MET A 61 -0.79 0.30 -12.38
N ASP A 62 -0.25 -0.91 -12.38
CA ASP A 62 -0.58 -1.94 -13.37
C ASP A 62 -2.05 -2.38 -13.28
N ALA A 63 -2.59 -2.54 -12.06
CA ALA A 63 -4.01 -2.82 -11.86
C ALA A 63 -4.92 -1.69 -12.37
N TYR A 64 -4.61 -0.44 -12.04
CA TYR A 64 -5.40 0.70 -12.51
C TYR A 64 -5.30 0.91 -14.01
N ARG A 65 -4.14 0.66 -14.62
CA ARG A 65 -3.99 0.65 -16.08
C ARG A 65 -4.86 -0.39 -16.78
N LYS A 66 -5.23 -1.46 -16.07
CA LYS A 66 -6.16 -2.50 -16.54
C LYS A 66 -7.63 -2.16 -16.25
N GLY A 67 -7.92 -1.00 -15.65
CA GLY A 67 -9.27 -0.55 -15.35
C GLY A 67 -9.86 -1.15 -14.07
N LEU A 68 -9.05 -1.79 -13.22
CA LEU A 68 -9.54 -2.38 -11.96
C LEU A 68 -9.90 -1.29 -10.94
N ASN A 69 -11.03 -1.45 -10.26
CA ASN A 69 -11.41 -0.58 -9.15
C ASN A 69 -10.51 -0.82 -7.92
N ALA A 70 -10.48 0.11 -6.95
CA ALA A 70 -9.59 0.03 -5.79
C ALA A 70 -9.68 -1.31 -5.02
N LYS A 71 -10.91 -1.82 -4.78
CA LYS A 71 -11.13 -3.12 -4.13
C LYS A 71 -10.56 -4.30 -4.94
N GLN A 72 -10.73 -4.27 -6.26
CA GLN A 72 -10.23 -5.32 -7.15
C GLN A 72 -8.71 -5.23 -7.29
N ALA A 73 -8.15 -4.00 -7.32
CA ALA A 73 -6.72 -3.76 -7.32
C ALA A 73 -6.08 -4.27 -6.03
N GLU A 74 -6.67 -4.00 -4.86
CA GLU A 74 -6.19 -4.53 -3.58
C GLU A 74 -6.18 -6.06 -3.56
N PHE A 75 -7.28 -6.68 -4.01
CA PHE A 75 -7.37 -8.14 -4.13
C PHE A 75 -6.31 -8.70 -5.09
N GLY A 76 -6.14 -8.09 -6.26
CA GLY A 76 -5.15 -8.47 -7.25
C GLY A 76 -3.71 -8.34 -6.73
N VAL A 77 -3.38 -7.24 -6.06
CA VAL A 77 -2.05 -7.01 -5.47
C VAL A 77 -1.75 -8.01 -4.36
N LYS A 78 -2.77 -8.40 -3.57
CA LYS A 78 -2.66 -9.43 -2.53
C LYS A 78 -2.48 -10.83 -3.12
N LYS A 79 -3.27 -11.18 -4.15
CA LYS A 79 -3.21 -12.47 -4.86
C LYS A 79 -1.88 -12.66 -5.59
N PHE A 80 -1.41 -11.64 -6.31
CA PHE A 80 -0.19 -11.68 -7.12
C PHE A 80 1.03 -11.09 -6.39
N ARG A 81 1.22 -11.45 -5.10
CA ARG A 81 2.31 -10.91 -4.28
C ARG A 81 3.71 -11.33 -4.77
N SER A 82 3.84 -12.51 -5.38
CA SER A 82 5.07 -13.06 -5.96
C SER A 82 5.37 -12.55 -7.37
N HIS A 83 4.37 -12.02 -8.08
CA HIS A 83 4.51 -11.53 -9.45
C HIS A 83 4.70 -10.01 -9.48
N ARG A 84 5.33 -9.52 -10.55
CA ARG A 84 5.56 -8.09 -10.77
C ARG A 84 4.38 -7.39 -11.45
N ALA A 85 3.34 -8.13 -11.82
CA ALA A 85 2.14 -7.64 -12.48
C ALA A 85 0.90 -8.36 -11.91
N VAL A 86 -0.26 -7.70 -11.99
CA VAL A 86 -1.55 -8.32 -11.69
C VAL A 86 -1.94 -9.21 -12.89
N GLY A 87 -2.55 -10.38 -12.65
CA GLY A 87 -3.01 -11.27 -13.72
C GLY A 87 -3.86 -10.56 -14.80
N ARG A 88 -3.88 -11.11 -16.01
CA ARG A 88 -4.48 -10.47 -17.21
C ARG A 88 -6.00 -10.69 -17.36
N SER A 89 -6.62 -11.52 -16.54
CA SER A 89 -8.00 -11.97 -16.74
C SER A 89 -8.96 -11.26 -15.77
N ASN A 90 -9.83 -10.41 -16.33
CA ASN A 90 -11.05 -9.93 -15.64
C ASN A 90 -11.88 -11.09 -15.08
N ASP A 91 -11.78 -12.27 -15.71
CA ASP A 91 -12.50 -13.49 -15.32
C ASP A 91 -11.94 -14.12 -14.03
N GLU A 92 -10.66 -13.91 -13.69
CA GLU A 92 -10.01 -14.45 -12.47
C GLU A 92 -10.08 -13.53 -11.25
N LEU A 93 -10.45 -12.27 -11.47
CA LEU A 93 -10.60 -11.22 -10.44
C LEU A 93 -12.07 -10.94 -10.10
N GLY A 94 -12.98 -11.71 -10.70
CA GLY A 94 -14.38 -11.82 -10.32
C GLY A 94 -15.29 -10.88 -11.09
N ASN A 95 -16.15 -11.48 -11.93
CA ASN A 95 -17.45 -10.92 -12.31
C ASN A 95 -18.54 -11.22 -11.25
N ASN A 96 -18.15 -11.43 -9.99
CA ASN A 96 -19.06 -11.69 -8.87
C ASN A 96 -18.58 -10.92 -7.64
N GLY A 97 -19.21 -9.79 -7.33
CA GLY A 97 -18.96 -9.09 -6.07
C GLY A 97 -19.15 -7.58 -6.10
N GLU A 98 -20.31 -7.09 -6.57
CA GLU A 98 -20.92 -6.04 -5.77
C GLU A 98 -21.02 -6.59 -4.33
N PRO A 99 -20.44 -5.93 -3.30
CA PRO A 99 -20.95 -6.18 -1.98
C PRO A 99 -22.40 -5.69 -2.04
N SER A 100 -23.36 -6.60 -1.85
CA SER A 100 -24.74 -6.21 -1.62
C SER A 100 -24.76 -5.33 -0.38
N ILE A 101 -24.72 -4.01 -0.58
CA ILE A 101 -24.99 -3.03 0.46
C ILE A 101 -26.51 -2.91 0.47
N LYS A 102 -27.16 -3.69 1.33
CA LYS A 102 -28.52 -3.38 1.78
C LYS A 102 -28.39 -2.30 2.86
N TRP A 103 -29.15 -1.21 2.69
CA TRP A 103 -29.36 -0.18 3.72
C TRP A 103 -29.88 -0.80 5.01
#